data_AF-A0A961EAH8-F1
#
_entry.id   AF-A0A961EAH8-F1
#
_cell.length_a   1.000
_cell.length_b   1.000
_cell.length_c   1.000
_cell.angle_alpha   90.00
_cell.angle_beta   90.00
_cell.angle_gamma   90.00
#
_symmetry.space_group_name_H-M   'P 1'
#
loop_
_entity.id
_entity.type
_entity.pdbx_description
1 polymer ?
#
loop_
_entity_poly.entity_id
_entity_poly.type
_entity_poly.pdbx_seq_one_letter_code
_entity_poly.pdbx_strand_id
1 'polypeptide(L)'
;MTSALQPSLLQGETIYHQTQFTPSAVTPHLKTTVTVTDRRVIVHRPQTIFGFIERGYLLEETPLRHVTEVTSGNTTSTRHITYGSAAVFVGFMALMMSMGSPIGGASVLFTLICLGVGAVFFLTAHRNALVIRNTGSGTLSAYGSKTETPAIAHTAVKLGELIFS
;
A
#
# COMPACT_ATOMS: atom_id res chain seq x y z
N MET A 1 18.05 5.08 -11.25
CA MET A 1 16.78 4.91 -12.01
C MET A 1 16.47 3.43 -12.04
N THR A 2 15.63 2.92 -11.14
CA THR A 2 15.18 1.53 -11.17
C THR A 2 14.15 1.39 -12.29
N SER A 3 14.52 0.61 -13.32
CA SER A 3 13.68 0.26 -14.46
C SER A 3 12.30 -0.21 -13.96
N ALA A 4 11.23 0.35 -14.52
CA ALA A 4 9.88 -0.17 -14.29
C ALA A 4 9.86 -1.62 -14.77
N LEU A 5 9.45 -2.54 -13.90
CA LEU A 5 9.23 -3.93 -14.31
C LEU A 5 8.26 -3.91 -15.49
N GLN A 6 8.75 -4.31 -16.66
CA GLN A 6 7.93 -4.42 -17.86
C GLN A 6 7.09 -5.70 -17.74
N PRO A 7 5.75 -5.59 -17.75
CA PRO A 7 4.89 -6.77 -17.81
C PRO A 7 5.16 -7.60 -19.06
N SER A 8 4.87 -8.89 -18.99
CA SER A 8 4.68 -9.71 -20.18
C SER A 8 3.44 -9.23 -20.95
N LEU A 9 3.69 -8.55 -22.07
CA LEU A 9 2.63 -8.10 -22.97
C LEU A 9 2.18 -9.26 -23.88
N LEU A 10 0.89 -9.29 -24.18
CA LEU A 10 0.30 -10.13 -25.22
C LEU A 10 0.73 -9.62 -26.60
N GLN A 11 0.72 -10.49 -27.59
CA GLN A 11 1.06 -10.11 -28.96
C GLN A 11 0.07 -9.05 -29.49
N GLY A 12 0.61 -7.90 -29.91
CA GLY A 12 -0.18 -6.76 -30.39
C GLY A 12 -0.81 -5.89 -29.29
N GLU A 13 -0.51 -6.13 -28.01
CA GLU A 13 -0.90 -5.26 -26.90
C GLU A 13 0.05 -4.06 -26.82
N THR A 14 -0.51 -2.85 -26.73
CA THR A 14 0.26 -1.61 -26.66
C THR A 14 0.10 -0.94 -25.30
N ILE A 15 1.21 -0.49 -24.72
CA ILE A 15 1.19 0.26 -23.46
C ILE A 15 0.75 1.70 -23.74
N TYR A 16 -0.36 2.12 -23.13
CA TYR A 16 -0.81 3.52 -23.15
C TYR A 16 -0.17 4.34 -22.04
N HIS A 17 -0.07 3.77 -20.84
CA HIS A 17 0.45 4.48 -19.68
C HIS A 17 1.14 3.53 -18.70
N GLN A 18 2.30 3.93 -18.19
CA GLN A 18 3.01 3.18 -17.16
C GLN A 18 3.49 4.16 -16.08
N THR A 19 3.24 3.81 -14.83
CA THR A 19 3.64 4.61 -13.68
C THR A 19 4.05 3.72 -12.51
N GLN A 20 4.91 4.25 -11.64
CA GLN A 20 5.36 3.57 -10.43
C GLN A 20 4.97 4.38 -9.20
N PHE A 21 4.54 3.67 -8.17
CA PHE A 21 4.14 4.20 -6.88
C PHE A 21 4.92 3.55 -5.75
N THR A 22 5.17 4.31 -4.69
CA THR A 22 5.86 3.88 -3.49
C THR A 22 4.83 3.62 -2.39
N PRO A 23 4.60 2.37 -1.94
CA PRO A 23 3.48 2.04 -1.05
C PRO A 23 3.48 2.76 0.29
N SER A 24 4.65 3.11 0.81
CA SER A 24 4.81 3.86 2.06
C SER A 24 6.13 4.62 2.10
N ALA A 25 6.18 5.73 2.83
CA ALA A 25 7.41 6.49 3.03
C ALA A 25 8.50 5.71 3.78
N VAL A 26 8.11 4.75 4.62
CA VAL A 26 9.02 3.92 5.43
C VAL A 26 9.69 2.83 4.60
N THR A 27 9.07 2.42 3.48
CA THR A 27 9.58 1.37 2.59
C THR A 27 9.79 1.92 1.18
N PRO A 28 10.73 2.87 0.98
CA PRO A 28 10.93 3.52 -0.32
C PRO A 28 11.46 2.56 -1.39
N HIS A 29 12.06 1.45 -0.98
CA HIS A 29 12.55 0.39 -1.87
C HIS A 29 11.43 -0.44 -2.49
N LEU A 30 10.28 -0.54 -1.83
CA LEU A 30 9.13 -1.24 -2.38
C LEU A 30 8.45 -0.36 -3.43
N LYS A 31 8.25 -0.88 -4.64
CA LYS A 31 7.60 -0.18 -5.74
C LYS A 31 6.42 -0.98 -6.26
N THR A 32 5.28 -0.32 -6.42
CA THR A 32 4.10 -0.85 -7.11
C THR A 32 4.07 -0.25 -8.51
N THR A 33 4.03 -1.07 -9.55
CA THR A 33 3.97 -0.58 -10.94
C THR A 33 2.57 -0.77 -11.49
N VAL A 34 1.95 0.29 -12.00
CA VAL A 34 0.68 0.24 -12.71
C VAL A 34 0.95 0.44 -14.19
N THR A 35 0.51 -0.53 -15.00
CA THR A 35 0.62 -0.50 -16.46
C THR A 35 -0.77 -0.60 -17.05
N VAL A 36 -1.11 0.38 -17.87
CA VAL A 36 -2.39 0.49 -18.59
C VAL A 36 -2.10 0.22 -20.05
N THR A 37 -2.80 -0.76 -20.60
CA THR A 37 -2.69 -1.18 -22.01
C THR A 37 -4.00 -0.92 -22.74
N ASP A 38 -4.05 -1.24 -24.03
CA ASP A 38 -5.27 -1.20 -24.84
C ASP A 38 -6.32 -2.24 -24.44
N ARG A 39 -5.93 -3.28 -23.69
CA ARG A 39 -6.81 -4.42 -23.37
C ARG A 39 -7.07 -4.63 -21.89
N ARG A 40 -6.08 -4.35 -21.04
CA ARG A 40 -6.11 -4.63 -19.59
C ARG A 40 -5.28 -3.65 -18.79
N VAL A 41 -5.55 -3.63 -17.49
CA VAL A 41 -4.73 -2.96 -16.49
C VAL A 41 -3.97 -4.02 -15.71
N ILE A 42 -2.67 -3.81 -15.56
CA ILE A 42 -1.75 -4.71 -14.87
C ILE A 42 -1.16 -3.95 -13.69
N VAL A 43 -1.28 -4.51 -12.49
CA VAL A 43 -0.69 -3.99 -11.27
C VAL A 43 0.34 -4.99 -10.75
N HIS A 44 1.60 -4.58 -10.71
CA HIS A 44 2.66 -5.33 -10.05
C HIS A 44 2.80 -4.83 -8.63
N ARG A 45 2.43 -5.67 -7.67
CA ARG A 45 2.50 -5.34 -6.25
C ARG A 45 3.65 -6.08 -5.59
N PRO A 46 4.52 -5.41 -4.81
CA PRO A 46 5.59 -6.10 -4.11
C PRO A 46 4.99 -7.00 -3.02
N GLN A 47 5.33 -8.28 -3.05
CA GLN A 47 4.99 -9.23 -2.00
C GLN A 47 6.08 -9.18 -0.93
N THR A 48 5.69 -8.75 0.27
CA THR A 48 6.62 -8.58 1.38
C THR A 48 6.48 -9.64 2.45
N ILE A 49 7.61 -10.13 2.98
CA ILE A 49 7.69 -10.88 4.24
C ILE A 49 7.87 -9.86 5.37
N PHE A 50 7.11 -10.04 6.46
CA PHE A 50 7.07 -9.13 7.62
C PHE A 50 6.72 -7.66 7.31
N GLY A 51 6.28 -7.34 6.10
CA GLY A 51 5.87 -5.99 5.69
C GLY A 51 6.99 -5.09 5.18
N PHE A 52 8.25 -5.54 5.18
CA PHE A 52 9.40 -4.72 4.75
C PHE A 52 10.43 -5.46 3.89
N ILE A 53 10.50 -6.80 3.92
CA ILE A 53 11.42 -7.58 3.07
C ILE A 53 10.70 -7.98 1.79
N GLU A 54 11.20 -7.56 0.64
CA GLU A 54 10.66 -7.98 -0.66
C GLU A 54 11.02 -9.44 -0.95
N ARG A 55 10.01 -10.27 -1.26
CA ARG A 55 10.20 -11.67 -1.70
C ARG A 55 10.00 -11.82 -3.21
N GLY A 56 9.24 -10.93 -3.82
CA GLY A 56 8.89 -10.96 -5.23
C GLY A 56 7.73 -10.03 -5.53
N TYR A 57 7.09 -10.23 -6.68
CA TYR A 57 5.96 -9.44 -7.14
C TYR A 57 4.74 -10.32 -7.38
N LEU A 58 3.60 -9.84 -6.92
CA LEU A 58 2.31 -10.38 -7.25
C LEU A 58 1.75 -9.57 -8.42
N LEU A 59 1.49 -10.25 -9.53
CA LEU A 59 0.93 -9.67 -10.75
C LEU A 59 -0.59 -9.85 -10.71
N GLU A 60 -1.30 -8.74 -10.63
CA GLU A 60 -2.76 -8.70 -10.76
C GLU A 60 -3.11 -8.04 -12.08
N GLU A 61 -4.05 -8.62 -12.80
CA GLU A 61 -4.52 -8.08 -14.07
C GLU A 61 -6.04 -8.09 -14.18
N THR A 62 -6.59 -7.10 -14.87
CA THR A 62 -8.02 -7.06 -15.20
C THR A 62 -8.23 -6.46 -16.59
N PRO A 63 -8.99 -7.15 -17.47
CA PRO A 63 -9.40 -6.59 -18.75
C PRO A 63 -10.20 -5.30 -18.57
N LEU A 64 -9.96 -4.30 -19.43
CA LEU A 64 -10.64 -3.00 -19.35
C LEU A 64 -12.16 -3.15 -19.44
N ARG A 65 -12.64 -4.06 -20.30
CA ARG A 65 -14.08 -4.36 -20.46
C ARG A 65 -14.78 -4.85 -19.18
N HIS A 66 -14.03 -5.32 -18.18
CA HIS A 66 -14.58 -5.78 -16.92
C HIS A 66 -14.43 -4.76 -15.80
N VAL A 67 -13.80 -3.61 -16.07
CA VAL A 67 -13.67 -2.53 -15.08
C VAL A 67 -15.00 -1.81 -14.98
N THR A 68 -15.57 -1.81 -13.77
CA THR A 68 -16.84 -1.11 -13.49
C THR A 68 -16.62 0.25 -12.86
N GLU A 69 -15.53 0.40 -12.10
CA GLU A 69 -15.27 1.57 -11.29
C GLU A 69 -13.77 1.79 -11.13
N VAL A 70 -13.38 3.06 -11.17
CA VAL A 70 -12.02 3.52 -10.90
C VAL A 70 -12.11 4.60 -9.85
N THR A 71 -11.51 4.36 -8.69
CA THR A 71 -11.53 5.29 -7.57
C THR A 71 -10.10 5.57 -7.13
N SER A 72 -9.80 6.83 -6.85
CA SER A 72 -8.56 7.22 -6.18
C SER A 72 -8.87 7.90 -4.86
N GLY A 73 -8.19 7.52 -3.79
CA GLY A 73 -8.40 8.17 -2.51
C GLY A 73 -7.43 7.75 -1.42
N ASN A 74 -7.61 8.36 -0.26
CA ASN A 74 -6.89 7.96 0.95
C ASN A 74 -7.50 6.66 1.48
N THR A 75 -6.65 5.66 1.71
CA THR A 75 -7.02 4.42 2.36
C THR A 75 -6.28 4.31 3.68
N THR A 76 -7.01 3.87 4.69
CA THR A 76 -6.45 3.67 6.02
C THR A 76 -6.52 2.19 6.34
N SER A 77 -5.38 1.58 6.62
CA SER A 77 -5.33 0.15 6.94
C SER A 77 -5.81 -0.09 8.36
N THR A 78 -7.01 -0.66 8.50
CA THR A 78 -7.58 -1.07 9.80
C THR A 78 -6.62 -1.95 10.56
N ARG A 79 -5.97 -2.91 9.89
CA ARG A 79 -5.00 -3.83 10.52
C ARG A 79 -3.82 -3.11 11.16
N HIS A 80 -3.27 -2.09 10.49
CA HIS A 80 -2.15 -1.32 11.04
C HIS A 80 -2.61 -0.45 12.22
N ILE A 81 -3.81 0.12 12.14
CA ILE A 81 -4.40 0.83 13.29
C ILE A 81 -4.58 -0.11 14.48
N THR A 82 -5.16 -1.30 14.27
CA THR A 82 -5.42 -2.26 15.35
C THR A 82 -4.13 -2.75 16.00
N TYR A 83 -3.09 -3.04 15.22
CA TYR A 83 -1.80 -3.43 15.79
C TYR A 83 -1.07 -2.27 16.46
N GLY A 84 -1.15 -1.07 15.89
CA GLY A 84 -0.59 0.14 16.49
C GLY A 84 -1.25 0.47 17.84
N SER A 85 -2.58 0.41 17.90
CA SER A 85 -3.32 0.65 19.15
C SER A 85 -3.06 -0.44 20.19
N ALA A 86 -3.00 -1.71 19.77
CA ALA A 86 -2.65 -2.82 20.66
C ALA A 86 -1.23 -2.65 21.25
N ALA A 87 -0.24 -2.26 20.44
CA ALA A 87 1.12 -2.03 20.90
C ALA A 87 1.20 -0.91 21.95
N VAL A 88 0.51 0.21 21.71
CA VAL A 88 0.43 1.32 22.67
C VAL A 88 -0.27 0.89 23.97
N PHE A 89 -1.37 0.14 23.85
CA PHE A 89 -2.11 -0.37 25.00
C PHE A 89 -1.27 -1.32 25.86
N VAL A 90 -0.55 -2.26 25.24
CA VAL A 90 0.35 -3.19 25.95
C VAL A 90 1.50 -2.44 26.65
N GLY A 91 2.10 -1.45 25.98
CA GLY A 91 3.13 -0.61 26.59
C GLY A 91 2.60 0.14 27.81
N PHE A 92 1.41 0.75 27.68
CA PHE A 92 0.79 1.47 28.79
C PHE A 92 0.42 0.57 29.97
N MET A 93 -0.11 -0.63 29.70
CA MET A 93 -0.39 -1.63 30.74
C MET A 93 0.88 -2.08 31.46
N ALA A 94 1.97 -2.34 30.73
CA ALA A 94 3.24 -2.69 31.34
C ALA A 94 3.78 -1.56 32.24
N LEU A 95 3.60 -0.31 31.85
CA LEU A 95 3.95 0.85 32.68
C LEU A 95 3.13 0.88 33.97
N MET A 96 1.80 0.78 33.88
CA MET A 96 0.89 0.81 35.03
C MET A 96 1.16 -0.33 36.02
N MET A 97 1.38 -1.55 35.53
CA MET A 97 1.67 -2.71 36.38
C MET A 97 3.03 -2.64 37.08
N SER A 98 3.95 -1.80 36.58
CA SER A 98 5.28 -1.62 37.16
C SER A 98 5.36 -0.48 38.19
N MET A 99 4.29 0.31 38.34
CA MET A 99 4.26 1.42 39.30
C MET A 99 4.37 0.86 40.73
N GLY A 100 5.49 1.14 41.40
CA GLY A 100 5.80 0.63 42.74
C GLY A 100 6.71 -0.60 42.77
N SER A 101 7.16 -1.09 41.60
CA SER A 101 8.11 -2.21 41.50
C SER A 101 9.56 -1.69 41.35
N PRO A 102 10.57 -2.34 41.97
CA PRO A 102 11.98 -1.97 41.81
C PRO A 102 12.49 -2.13 40.37
N ILE A 103 11.71 -2.78 39.50
CA ILE A 103 11.99 -2.99 38.07
C ILE A 103 11.44 -1.86 37.19
N GLY A 104 10.93 -0.77 37.77
CA GLY A 104 10.26 0.34 37.04
C GLY A 104 11.11 1.01 35.95
N GLY A 105 12.44 0.94 36.01
CA GLY A 105 13.29 1.42 34.92
C GLY A 105 13.16 0.58 33.63
N ALA A 106 13.00 -0.74 33.77
CA ALA A 106 12.88 -1.64 32.63
C ALA A 106 11.53 -1.51 31.91
N SER A 107 10.45 -1.26 32.66
CA SER A 107 9.11 -1.05 32.09
C SER A 107 8.99 0.25 31.31
N VAL A 108 9.71 1.30 31.71
CA VAL A 108 9.81 2.56 30.94
C VAL A 108 10.47 2.31 29.59
N LEU A 109 11.60 1.59 29.55
CA LEU A 109 12.27 1.23 28.30
C LEU A 109 11.38 0.37 27.39
N PHE A 110 10.70 -0.63 27.96
CA PHE A 110 9.75 -1.46 27.22
C PHE A 110 8.59 -0.65 26.63
N THR A 111 8.04 0.29 27.42
CA THR A 111 6.96 1.18 26.97
C THR A 111 7.42 2.07 25.81
N LEU A 112 8.64 2.61 25.87
CA LEU A 112 9.24 3.39 24.78
C LEU A 112 9.37 2.58 23.49
N ILE A 113 9.78 1.31 23.59
CA ILE A 113 9.86 0.41 22.44
C ILE A 113 8.47 0.16 21.86
N CYS A 114 7.48 -0.16 22.70
CA CYS A 114 6.08 -0.36 22.28
C CYS A 114 5.49 0.89 21.61
N LEU A 115 5.77 2.08 22.14
CA LEU A 115 5.36 3.36 21.54
C LEU A 115 6.03 3.58 20.18
N GLY A 116 7.33 3.30 20.06
CA GLY A 116 8.04 3.37 18.79
C GLY A 116 7.43 2.44 17.73
N VAL A 117 7.15 1.20 18.10
CA VAL A 117 6.47 0.23 17.23
C VAL A 117 5.07 0.73 16.84
N GLY A 118 4.28 1.20 17.81
CA GLY A 118 2.96 1.77 17.57
C GLY A 118 3.00 2.95 16.60
N ALA A 119 3.93 3.88 16.78
CA ALA A 119 4.14 5.02 15.91
C ALA A 119 4.46 4.59 14.47
N VAL A 120 5.33 3.59 14.28
CA VAL A 120 5.63 3.04 12.94
C VAL A 120 4.38 2.46 12.28
N PHE A 121 3.55 1.72 13.03
CA PHE A 121 2.29 1.20 12.51
C PHE A 121 1.29 2.31 12.14
N PHE A 122 1.17 3.37 12.95
CA PHE A 122 0.30 4.51 12.63
C PHE A 122 0.79 5.31 11.41
N LEU A 123 2.10 5.50 11.28
CA LEU A 123 2.70 6.16 10.11
C LEU A 123 2.50 5.36 8.83
N THR A 124 2.56 4.03 8.92
CA THR A 124 2.35 3.13 7.76
C THR A 124 0.88 2.79 7.50
N ALA A 125 -0.05 3.20 8.39
CA ALA A 125 -1.48 2.97 8.25
C ALA A 125 -2.14 3.84 7.19
N HIS A 126 -1.64 5.07 7.00
CA HIS A 126 -2.20 6.03 6.05
C HIS A 126 -1.51 5.89 4.70
N ARG A 127 -2.25 5.47 3.68
CA ARG A 127 -1.73 5.30 2.32
C ARG A 127 -2.71 5.88 1.32
N ASN A 128 -2.27 6.16 0.11
CA ASN A 128 -3.17 6.52 -0.97
C ASN A 128 -3.27 5.33 -1.92
N ALA A 129 -4.47 5.07 -2.42
CA ALA A 129 -4.72 3.93 -3.29
C ALA A 129 -5.49 4.33 -4.53
N LEU A 130 -5.06 3.77 -5.65
CA LEU A 130 -5.86 3.59 -6.85
C LEU A 130 -6.56 2.24 -6.72
N VAL A 131 -7.89 2.25 -6.69
CA VAL A 131 -8.71 1.04 -6.61
C VAL A 131 -9.48 0.90 -7.91
N ILE A 132 -9.31 -0.24 -8.56
CA ILE A 132 -9.99 -0.60 -9.81
C ILE A 132 -10.89 -1.78 -9.47
N ARG A 133 -12.20 -1.60 -9.64
CA ARG A 133 -13.19 -2.65 -9.34
C ARG A 133 -13.62 -3.36 -10.61
N ASN A 134 -13.69 -4.69 -10.53
CA ASN A 134 -14.11 -5.56 -11.61
C ASN A 134 -15.56 -6.04 -11.37
N THR A 135 -16.30 -6.31 -12.45
CA THR A 135 -17.66 -6.91 -12.45
C THR A 135 -17.75 -8.21 -11.63
N GLY A 136 -16.66 -8.95 -11.44
CA GLY A 136 -16.60 -10.23 -10.73
C GLY A 136 -16.20 -10.19 -9.25
N SER A 137 -16.41 -9.08 -8.53
CA SER A 137 -15.98 -8.89 -7.11
C SER A 137 -14.47 -8.71 -6.90
N GLY A 138 -13.64 -8.82 -7.94
CA GLY A 138 -12.20 -8.53 -7.84
C GLY A 138 -11.92 -7.03 -7.69
N THR A 139 -10.95 -6.67 -6.87
CA THR A 139 -10.41 -5.31 -6.77
C THR A 139 -8.91 -5.32 -6.99
N LEU A 140 -8.42 -4.55 -7.96
CA LEU A 140 -7.00 -4.26 -8.08
C LEU A 140 -6.72 -3.00 -7.29
N SER A 141 -5.67 -3.06 -6.47
CA SER A 141 -5.31 -1.94 -5.61
C SER A 141 -3.82 -1.63 -5.75
N ALA A 142 -3.54 -0.45 -6.30
CA ALA A 142 -2.20 0.09 -6.36
C ALA A 142 -2.03 1.15 -5.27
N TYR A 143 -1.03 0.95 -4.41
CA TYR A 143 -0.79 1.83 -3.26
C TYR A 143 0.39 2.74 -3.54
N GLY A 144 0.22 4.03 -3.24
CA GLY A 144 1.26 5.02 -3.30
C GLY A 144 1.31 5.88 -2.04
N SER A 145 2.40 6.64 -1.95
CA SER A 145 2.68 7.52 -0.84
C SER A 145 1.80 8.76 -0.93
N LYS A 146 1.60 9.46 0.19
CA LYS A 146 0.88 10.76 0.20
C LYS A 146 1.52 11.78 -0.75
N THR A 147 2.82 11.69 -0.98
CA THR A 147 3.53 12.57 -1.93
C THR A 147 3.18 12.29 -3.39
N GLU A 148 2.66 11.10 -3.70
CA GLU A 148 2.33 10.65 -5.05
C GLU A 148 0.83 10.76 -5.38
N THR A 149 0.03 11.32 -4.47
CA THR A 149 -1.41 11.62 -4.67
C THR A 149 -1.74 12.23 -6.04
N PRO A 150 -1.05 13.30 -6.50
CA PRO A 150 -1.38 13.89 -7.80
C PRO A 150 -1.14 12.92 -8.98
N ALA A 151 -0.10 12.08 -8.89
CA ALA A 151 0.19 11.08 -9.92
C ALA A 151 -0.86 9.95 -9.91
N ILE A 152 -1.33 9.53 -8.73
CA ILE A 152 -2.42 8.55 -8.58
C ILE A 152 -3.72 9.09 -9.19
N ALA A 153 -4.10 10.32 -8.85
CA ALA A 153 -5.32 10.95 -9.36
C ALA A 153 -5.26 11.12 -10.89
N HIS A 154 -4.14 11.59 -11.43
CA HIS A 154 -3.94 11.72 -12.87
C HIS A 154 -4.02 10.37 -13.59
N THR A 155 -3.48 9.30 -12.98
CA THR A 155 -3.60 7.94 -13.50
C THR A 155 -5.06 7.46 -13.51
N ALA A 156 -5.82 7.76 -12.45
CA ALA A 156 -7.24 7.43 -12.38
C ALA A 156 -8.06 8.13 -13.47
N VAL A 157 -7.82 9.41 -13.70
CA VAL A 157 -8.48 10.19 -14.76
C VAL A 157 -8.19 9.60 -16.14
N LYS A 158 -6.91 9.31 -16.44
CA LYS A 158 -6.52 8.66 -17.71
C LYS A 158 -7.15 7.29 -17.90
N LEU A 159 -7.25 6.50 -16.84
CA LEU A 159 -7.92 5.20 -16.89
C LEU A 159 -9.41 5.38 -17.20
N GLY A 160 -10.06 6.35 -16.55
CA GLY A 160 -11.45 6.68 -16.77
C GLY A 160 -11.73 7.12 -18.20
N GLU A 161 -10.88 7.99 -18.75
CA GLU A 161 -10.95 8.39 -20.18
C GLU A 161 -10.87 7.17 -21.11
N LEU A 162 -9.95 6.24 -20.87
CA LEU A 162 -9.77 5.04 -21.72
C LEU A 162 -10.91 4.01 -21.61
N ILE A 163 -11.61 3.96 -20.48
CA ILE A 163 -12.66 2.96 -20.22
C ILE A 163 -14.04 3.47 -20.63
N PHE A 164 -14.28 4.78 -20.49
CA PHE A 164 -15.60 5.39 -20.67
C PHE A 164 -15.71 6.31 -21.90
N SER A 165 -14.67 6.43 -22.72
CA SER A 165 -14.73 7.05 -24.06
C SER A 165 -15.33 6.11 -25.10
#